data_AF-A0A956SQV1-F1
#
_entry.id   AF-A0A956SQV1-F1
#
_cell.length_a   1.000
_cell.length_b   1.000
_cell.length_c   1.000
_cell.angle_alpha   90.00
_cell.angle_beta   90.00
_cell.angle_gamma   90.00
#
_symmetry.space_group_name_H-M   'P 1'
#
loop_
_entity.id
_entity.type
_entity.pdbx_description
1 polymer ?
#
loop_
_entity_poly.entity_id
_entity_poly.type
_entity_poly.pdbx_seq_one_letter_code
_entity_poly.pdbx_strand_id
1 'polypeptide(L)'
;MHATCLHCTKSLGANEVLETLPIGRRIAFDAAQGRLWVVCPHCAKWNLVPFDTRLETIDAAERLFHDTRMRYSTDNIGLARLREGLELVRIGPA
;
A
#
# COMPACT_ATOMS: atom_id res chain seq x y z
N MET A 1 6.36 -0.61 14.46
CA MET A 1 5.82 0.04 13.24
C MET A 1 5.05 1.29 13.65
N HIS A 2 5.16 2.41 12.93
CA HIS A 2 4.49 3.67 13.30
C HIS A 2 3.06 3.72 12.74
N ALA A 3 2.06 3.92 13.59
CA ALA A 3 0.64 4.02 13.21
C ALA A 3 0.20 5.44 12.81
N THR A 4 1.10 6.42 12.95
CA THR A 4 0.86 7.83 12.64
C THR A 4 1.79 8.30 11.53
N CYS A 5 1.34 9.29 10.77
CA CYS A 5 2.13 9.86 9.69
C CYS A 5 3.34 10.63 10.24
N LEU A 6 4.52 10.38 9.68
CA LEU A 6 5.78 11.06 10.02
C LEU A 6 5.78 12.56 9.69
N HIS A 7 4.81 13.03 8.89
CA HIS A 7 4.72 14.42 8.43
C HIS A 7 3.65 15.24 9.14
N CYS A 8 2.48 14.64 9.42
CA CYS A 8 1.33 15.37 9.99
C CYS A 8 0.80 14.77 11.28
N THR A 9 1.45 13.72 11.79
CA THR A 9 1.16 13.00 13.04
C THR A 9 -0.25 12.41 13.17
N LYS A 10 -1.12 12.57 12.17
CA LYS A 10 -2.45 11.95 12.11
C LYS A 10 -2.35 10.45 11.87
N SER A 11 -3.38 9.72 12.30
CA SER A 11 -3.50 8.27 12.13
C SER A 11 -3.42 7.87 10.65
N LEU A 12 -2.70 6.79 10.37
CA LEU A 12 -2.65 6.15 9.05
C LEU A 12 -3.83 5.17 8.84
N GLY A 13 -4.58 4.88 9.91
CA GLY A 13 -5.57 3.81 9.94
C GLY A 13 -4.95 2.43 10.05
N ALA A 14 -5.79 1.41 10.04
CA ALA A 14 -5.43 0.00 10.12
C ALA A 14 -6.10 -0.79 8.99
N ASN A 15 -5.54 -1.94 8.63
CA ASN A 15 -6.16 -2.90 7.72
C ASN A 15 -5.91 -4.32 8.25
N GLU A 16 -6.80 -5.25 7.91
CA GLU A 16 -6.71 -6.66 8.32
C GLU A 16 -6.34 -7.57 7.14
N VAL A 17 -6.04 -6.98 5.99
CA VAL A 17 -5.82 -7.70 4.73
C VAL A 17 -4.35 -8.07 4.54
N LEU A 18 -3.44 -7.16 4.91
CA LEU A 18 -1.99 -7.40 4.84
C LEU A 18 -1.49 -7.80 6.23
N GLU A 19 -1.37 -9.10 6.49
CA GLU A 19 -1.02 -9.65 7.80
C GLU A 19 0.27 -9.06 8.39
N THR A 20 1.30 -8.87 7.55
CA THR A 20 2.60 -8.33 7.95
C THR A 20 2.68 -6.80 7.93
N LEU A 21 1.60 -6.12 7.52
CA LEU A 21 1.44 -4.67 7.52
C LEU A 21 0.00 -4.28 7.94
N PRO A 22 -0.37 -4.40 9.23
CA PRO A 22 -1.72 -4.12 9.70
C PRO A 22 -2.05 -2.62 9.81
N ILE A 23 -1.19 -1.75 9.27
CA ILE A 23 -1.29 -0.29 9.36
C ILE A 23 -1.47 0.30 7.96
N GLY A 24 -2.32 1.31 7.85
CA GLY A 24 -2.57 2.02 6.61
C GLY A 24 -3.86 1.56 5.93
N ARG A 25 -4.61 2.52 5.39
CA ARG A 25 -5.76 2.27 4.51
C ARG A 25 -5.45 2.44 3.02
N ARG A 26 -4.29 3.02 2.69
CA ARG A 26 -3.78 3.16 1.33
C ARG A 26 -2.30 2.79 1.30
N ILE A 27 -1.97 1.76 0.53
CA ILE A 27 -0.63 1.21 0.42
C ILE A 27 -0.14 1.42 -1.00
N ALA A 28 1.06 1.97 -1.12
CA ALA A 28 1.76 2.06 -2.40
C ALA A 28 2.93 1.10 -2.39
N PHE A 29 3.17 0.41 -3.50
CA PHE A 29 4.27 -0.53 -3.61
C PHE A 29 4.83 -0.57 -5.03
N ASP A 30 6.12 -0.90 -5.10
CA ASP A 30 6.88 -1.13 -6.33
C ASP A 30 7.55 -2.48 -6.18
N ALA A 31 6.97 -3.51 -6.81
CA ALA A 31 7.44 -4.88 -6.70
C ALA A 31 8.84 -5.05 -7.34
N ALA A 32 9.09 -4.38 -8.46
CA ALA A 32 10.37 -4.47 -9.17
C ALA A 32 11.53 -3.86 -8.37
N GLN A 33 11.27 -2.82 -7.56
CA GLN A 33 12.28 -2.13 -6.76
C GLN A 33 12.23 -2.50 -5.27
N GLY A 34 11.35 -3.40 -4.86
CA GLY A 34 11.20 -3.82 -3.46
C GLY A 34 10.86 -2.64 -2.52
N ARG A 35 9.99 -1.73 -2.96
CA ARG A 35 9.60 -0.54 -2.18
C ARG A 35 8.14 -0.61 -1.74
N LEU A 36 7.89 -0.13 -0.53
CA LEU A 36 6.57 -0.20 0.13
C LEU A 36 6.37 1.03 1.01
N TRP A 37 5.19 1.64 0.88
CA TRP A 37 4.80 2.83 1.62
C TRP A 37 3.36 2.77 2.10
N VAL A 38 3.11 3.37 3.25
CA VAL A 38 1.76 3.76 3.67
C VAL A 38 1.52 5.22 3.26
N VAL A 39 0.51 5.46 2.42
CA VAL A 39 0.13 6.82 1.99
C VAL A 39 -0.85 7.40 3.00
N CYS A 40 -0.50 8.53 3.60
CA CYS A 40 -1.36 9.16 4.60
C CYS A 40 -2.67 9.68 3.95
N PRO A 41 -3.86 9.32 4.47
CA PRO A 41 -5.13 9.80 3.92
C PRO A 41 -5.38 11.29 4.18
N HIS A 42 -4.61 11.91 5.08
CA HIS A 42 -4.82 13.32 5.48
C HIS A 42 -3.92 14.32 4.78
N CYS A 43 -2.66 13.97 4.49
CA CYS A 43 -1.70 14.87 3.86
C CYS A 43 -1.08 14.30 2.57
N ALA A 44 -1.50 13.10 2.15
CA ALA A 44 -1.00 12.39 0.98
C ALA A 44 0.52 12.11 0.95
N LYS A 45 1.24 12.35 2.06
CA LYS A 45 2.66 12.00 2.17
C LYS A 45 2.85 10.50 2.38
N TRP A 46 3.97 10.01 1.87
CA TRP A 46 4.30 8.59 1.80
C TRP A 46 5.24 8.25 2.96
N ASN A 47 4.83 7.30 3.79
CA ASN A 47 5.57 6.89 4.97
C ASN A 47 6.24 5.55 4.63
N LEU A 48 7.57 5.53 4.67
CA LEU A 48 8.35 4.34 4.34
C LEU A 48 8.11 3.24 5.37
N VAL A 49 7.83 2.02 4.91
CA VAL A 49 7.66 0.84 5.78
C VAL A 49 9.04 0.23 6.08
N PRO A 50 9.34 -0.19 7.33
CA PRO A 50 10.59 -0.89 7.67
C PRO A 50 10.86 -2.12 6.79
N PHE A 51 12.13 -2.54 6.71
CA PHE A 51 12.57 -3.58 5.78
C PHE A 51 12.14 -5.00 6.17
N ASP A 52 11.99 -5.29 7.46
CA ASP A 52 11.83 -6.66 7.99
C ASP A 52 10.61 -7.41 7.41
N THR A 53 9.52 -6.70 7.09
CA THR A 53 8.29 -7.31 6.57
C THR A 53 8.05 -7.04 5.08
N ARG A 54 8.98 -6.34 4.41
CA ARG A 54 8.67 -5.69 3.13
C ARG A 54 8.40 -6.66 1.98
N LEU A 55 9.20 -7.72 1.85
CA LEU A 55 9.09 -8.66 0.73
C LEU A 55 7.75 -9.41 0.76
N GLU A 56 7.41 -10.01 1.90
CA GLU A 56 6.16 -10.75 2.07
C GLU A 56 4.92 -9.86 1.88
N THR A 57 4.94 -8.62 2.41
CA THR A 57 3.83 -7.69 2.18
C THR A 57 3.68 -7.31 0.70
N ILE A 58 4.80 -7.11 -0.01
CA ILE A 58 4.77 -6.80 -1.45
C ILE A 58 4.17 -7.97 -2.25
N ASP A 59 4.59 -9.20 -1.97
CA ASP A 59 4.06 -10.39 -2.65
C ASP A 59 2.54 -10.55 -2.41
N ALA A 60 2.09 -10.35 -1.17
CA ALA A 60 0.67 -10.36 -0.83
C ALA A 60 -0.10 -9.24 -1.56
N ALA A 61 0.44 -8.01 -1.56
CA ALA A 61 -0.17 -6.87 -2.23
C ALA A 61 -0.25 -7.06 -3.76
N GLU A 62 0.78 -7.61 -4.40
CA GLU A 62 0.79 -7.92 -5.84
C GLU A 62 -0.31 -8.94 -6.18
N ARG A 63 -0.42 -10.03 -5.41
CA ARG A 63 -1.48 -11.04 -5.59
C ARG A 63 -2.88 -10.44 -5.47
N LEU A 64 -3.13 -9.72 -4.38
CA LEU A 64 -4.42 -9.06 -4.12
C LEU A 64 -4.78 -8.04 -5.20
N PHE A 65 -3.78 -7.32 -5.71
CA PHE A 65 -3.95 -6.33 -6.77
C PHE A 65 -4.43 -6.98 -8.07
N HIS A 66 -3.84 -8.11 -8.47
CA HIS A 66 -4.26 -8.86 -9.66
C HIS A 66 -5.61 -9.58 -9.49
N ASP A 67 -5.89 -10.11 -8.28
CA ASP A 67 -7.16 -10.78 -7.98
C ASP A 67 -8.34 -9.79 -7.85
N THR A 68 -8.05 -8.54 -7.52
CA THR A 68 -9.05 -7.49 -7.50
C THR A 68 -9.36 -7.07 -8.93
N ARG A 69 -10.63 -7.21 -9.36
CA ARG A 69 -11.11 -6.62 -10.62
C ARG A 69 -10.84 -5.11 -10.63
N MET A 70 -9.72 -4.71 -11.25
CA MET A 70 -9.18 -3.36 -11.22
C MET A 70 -9.95 -2.39 -12.12
N ARG A 71 -10.05 -1.13 -11.69
CA ARG A 71 -10.88 -0.09 -12.32
C ARG A 71 -10.10 0.94 -13.14
N TYR A 72 -8.78 1.03 -13.00
CA TYR A 72 -7.95 1.98 -13.76
C TYR A 72 -6.47 1.56 -13.75
N SER A 73 -5.86 1.44 -14.93
CA SER A 73 -4.42 1.25 -15.11
C SER A 73 -3.92 2.23 -16.15
N THR A 74 -2.81 2.88 -15.85
CA THR A 74 -2.00 3.63 -16.82
C THR A 74 -0.71 2.85 -17.07
N ASP A 75 0.16 3.37 -17.92
CA ASP A 75 1.44 2.72 -18.25
C ASP A 75 2.33 2.44 -17.03
N ASN A 76 2.21 3.20 -15.94
CA ASN A 76 3.13 3.07 -14.78
C ASN A 76 2.45 3.09 -13.41
N ILE A 77 1.13 3.29 -13.36
CA ILE A 77 0.36 3.35 -12.12
C ILE A 77 -0.93 2.57 -12.31
N GLY A 78 -1.17 1.64 -11.40
CA GLY A 78 -2.46 0.96 -11.30
C GLY A 78 -3.09 1.16 -9.93
N LEU A 79 -4.42 1.24 -9.91
CA LEU A 79 -5.20 1.49 -8.70
C LEU A 79 -6.23 0.38 -8.49
N ALA A 80 -6.14 -0.30 -7.35
CA ALA A 80 -7.11 -1.27 -6.90
C ALA A 80 -7.74 -0.84 -5.57
N ARG A 81 -9.03 -1.08 -5.40
CA ARG A 81 -9.73 -0.93 -4.13
C ARG A 81 -10.39 -2.25 -3.78
N LEU A 82 -9.93 -2.84 -2.69
CA LEU A 82 -10.43 -4.11 -2.17
C LEU A 82 -11.79 -3.90 -1.49
N ARG A 83 -12.52 -4.99 -1.27
CA ARG A 83 -13.87 -4.96 -0.69
C ARG A 83 -13.85 -4.43 0.75
N GLU A 84 -12.78 -4.73 1.48
CA GLU A 84 -12.48 -4.34 2.86
C GLU A 84 -12.09 -2.85 2.97
N GLY A 85 -12.04 -2.14 1.84
CA GLY A 85 -11.75 -0.70 1.77
C GLY A 85 -10.26 -0.35 1.75
N LEU A 86 -9.36 -1.35 1.67
CA LEU A 86 -7.93 -1.13 1.43
C LEU A 86 -7.70 -0.67 -0.01
N GLU A 87 -6.97 0.42 -0.18
CA GLU A 87 -6.54 0.92 -1.48
C GLU A 87 -5.09 0.52 -1.75
N LEU A 88 -4.84 -0.05 -2.94
CA LEU A 88 -3.53 -0.43 -3.42
C LEU A 88 -3.15 0.43 -4.61
N VAL A 89 -1.96 1.04 -4.53
CA VAL A 89 -1.33 1.82 -5.61
C VAL A 89 -0.10 1.04 -6.06
N ARG A 90 -0.19 0.35 -7.19
CA ARG A 90 0.95 -0.35 -7.78
C ARG A 90 1.74 0.62 -8.66
N ILE A 91 3.05 0.66 -8.44
CA ILE A 91 4.00 1.48 -9.20
C ILE A 91 4.81 0.58 -10.12
N GLY A 92 5.02 1.07 -11.33
CA GLY A 92 5.76 0.38 -12.38
C GLY A 92 4.81 -0.11 -13.47
N PRO A 93 5.39 -0.61 -14.57
CA PRO A 93 4.62 -1.08 -15.72
C PRO A 93 3.65 -2.18 -15.30
N ALA A 94 2.38 -2.00 -15.70
CA ALA A 94 1.30 -2.95 -15.48
C ALA A 94 1.49 -4.21 -16.33
#